data_AF-A0A3M6U6G3-F1
#
_entry.id   AF-A0A3M6U6G3-F1
#
_cell.length_a   1.000
_cell.length_b   1.000
_cell.length_c   1.000
_cell.angle_alpha   90.00
_cell.angle_beta   90.00
_cell.angle_gamma   90.00
#
_symmetry.space_group_name_H-M   'P 1'
#
loop_
_entity.id
_entity.type
_entity.pdbx_description
1 polymer ?
#
loop_
_entity_poly.entity_id
_entity_poly.type
_entity_poly.pdbx_seq_one_letter_code
_entity_poly.pdbx_strand_id
1 'polypeptide(L)'
;MVSEKSSTAKSNQAQGDLLMPQAHSPLLLSGVEFEVVSTAKVLGVIISSNLKWSAHTNSLTTKAAKRLYLLGQLKCVVIANSDLVRFHCSVIRLQSTTVPLR
;
A
#
# COMPACT_ATOMS: atom_id res chain seq x y z
N MET A 1 -60.37 -36.83 -22.21
CA MET A 1 -59.12 -36.75 -21.42
C MET A 1 -59.05 -35.33 -20.87
N VAL A 2 -59.19 -35.22 -19.54
CA VAL A 2 -59.30 -33.99 -18.75
C VAL A 2 -58.05 -33.87 -17.88
N SER A 3 -57.52 -32.64 -17.83
CA SER A 3 -56.70 -31.98 -16.81
C SER A 3 -55.58 -32.71 -16.05
N GLU A 4 -54.36 -32.24 -16.30
CA GLU A 4 -53.56 -31.38 -15.40
C GLU A 4 -53.43 -31.74 -13.91
N LYS A 5 -52.16 -31.92 -13.47
CA LYS A 5 -51.53 -31.36 -12.25
C LYS A 5 -50.03 -31.70 -12.30
N SER A 6 -49.14 -30.72 -12.49
CA SER A 6 -48.50 -29.89 -11.45
C SER A 6 -47.66 -30.71 -10.44
N SER A 7 -46.33 -30.64 -10.57
CA SER A 7 -45.46 -30.59 -9.39
C SER A 7 -44.18 -29.80 -9.67
N THR A 8 -44.17 -28.61 -9.12
CA THR A 8 -43.07 -27.66 -8.97
C THR A 8 -42.18 -28.06 -7.80
N ALA A 9 -40.85 -28.07 -7.96
CA ALA A 9 -39.93 -27.90 -6.83
C ALA A 9 -38.56 -27.35 -7.25
N LYS A 10 -38.53 -26.02 -7.38
CA LYS A 10 -37.50 -25.08 -6.88
C LYS A 10 -36.06 -25.21 -7.41
N SER A 11 -35.81 -24.34 -8.39
CA SER A 11 -34.56 -23.60 -8.60
C SER A 11 -34.01 -23.05 -7.27
N ASN A 12 -32.78 -23.44 -6.92
CA ASN A 12 -32.00 -22.77 -5.89
C ASN A 12 -31.05 -21.78 -6.57
N GLN A 13 -31.56 -20.58 -6.83
CA GLN A 13 -30.73 -19.42 -7.13
C GLN A 13 -30.01 -19.03 -5.83
N ALA A 14 -28.75 -19.42 -5.68
CA ALA A 14 -27.89 -18.86 -4.66
C ALA A 14 -27.61 -17.40 -5.04
N GLN A 15 -28.43 -16.50 -4.52
CA GLN A 15 -28.17 -15.07 -4.52
C GLN A 15 -27.00 -14.85 -3.55
N GLY A 16 -25.79 -14.81 -4.08
CA GLY A 16 -24.64 -14.34 -3.32
C GLY A 16 -24.87 -12.88 -2.97
N ASP A 17 -25.13 -12.60 -1.70
CA ASP A 17 -25.12 -11.26 -1.15
C ASP A 17 -23.77 -10.61 -1.47
N LEU A 18 -23.77 -9.74 -2.47
CA LEU A 18 -22.72 -8.77 -2.70
C LEU A 18 -22.77 -7.81 -1.51
N LEU A 19 -22.02 -8.12 -0.46
CA LEU A 19 -21.78 -7.18 0.63
C LEU A 19 -21.18 -5.90 0.02
N MET A 20 -22.02 -4.89 -0.12
CA MET A 20 -21.60 -3.54 -0.45
C MET A 20 -20.50 -3.14 0.55
N PRO A 21 -19.39 -2.53 0.10
CA PRO A 21 -18.37 -2.03 1.01
C PRO A 21 -19.05 -1.15 2.06
N GLN A 22 -18.89 -1.50 3.34
CA GLN A 22 -19.52 -0.80 4.44
C GLN A 22 -19.08 0.67 4.41
N ALA A 23 -19.96 1.56 3.97
CA ALA A 23 -19.71 2.98 3.97
C ALA A 23 -19.70 3.45 5.43
N HIS A 24 -18.55 3.94 5.88
CA HIS A 24 -18.39 4.50 7.21
C HIS A 24 -19.09 5.86 7.25
N SER A 25 -19.81 6.15 8.34
CA SER A 25 -20.36 7.49 8.55
C SER A 25 -19.23 8.50 8.69
N PRO A 26 -19.29 9.68 8.03
CA PRO A 26 -18.24 10.68 8.10
C PRO A 26 -18.04 11.16 9.54
N LEU A 27 -16.78 11.21 9.96
CA LEU A 27 -16.41 11.65 11.31
C LEU A 27 -16.43 13.18 11.36
N LEU A 28 -17.25 13.75 12.25
CA LEU A 28 -17.34 15.19 12.47
C LEU A 28 -16.48 15.56 13.69
N LEU A 29 -15.45 16.39 13.51
CA LEU A 29 -14.70 17.00 14.61
C LEU A 29 -15.07 18.48 14.67
N SER A 30 -15.77 18.90 15.74
CA SER A 30 -16.16 20.30 15.95
C SER A 30 -16.96 20.95 14.80
N GLY A 31 -17.77 20.17 14.07
CA GLY A 31 -18.55 20.69 12.93
C GLY A 31 -17.85 20.61 11.58
N VAL A 32 -16.60 20.12 11.54
CA VAL A 32 -15.81 19.94 10.32
C VAL A 32 -15.70 18.44 10.01
N GLU A 33 -16.00 18.06 8.78
CA GLU A 33 -15.87 16.69 8.27
C GLU A 33 -14.38 16.31 8.15
N PHE A 34 -14.00 15.12 8.63
CA PHE A 34 -12.62 14.64 8.54
C PHE A 34 -12.21 14.39 7.09
N GLU A 35 -11.03 14.90 6.70
CA GLU A 35 -10.49 14.67 5.36
C GLU A 35 -10.15 13.18 5.17
N VAL A 36 -10.88 12.52 4.26
CA VAL A 36 -10.57 11.14 3.88
C VAL A 36 -9.38 11.13 2.94
N VAL A 37 -8.21 10.80 3.49
CA VAL A 37 -6.97 10.64 2.71
C VAL A 37 -6.89 9.26 2.05
N SER A 38 -6.55 9.25 0.76
CA SER A 38 -6.37 8.01 -0.01
C SER A 38 -5.11 7.23 0.37
N THR A 39 -4.12 7.90 0.96
CA THR A 39 -2.85 7.30 1.39
C THR A 39 -2.29 8.08 2.56
N ALA A 40 -1.88 7.40 3.63
CA ALA A 40 -1.28 7.99 4.81
C ALA A 40 0.00 7.24 5.20
N LYS A 41 0.98 7.96 5.75
CA LYS A 41 2.19 7.36 6.28
C LYS A 41 2.07 7.17 7.79
N VAL A 42 1.98 5.93 8.23
CA VAL A 42 1.81 5.54 9.64
C VAL A 42 3.03 4.72 10.06
N LEU A 43 3.75 5.19 11.09
CA LEU A 43 4.95 4.52 11.62
C LEU A 43 6.03 4.20 10.57
N GLY A 44 6.13 5.00 9.51
CA GLY A 44 7.08 4.76 8.43
C GLY A 44 6.56 3.89 7.28
N VAL A 45 5.41 3.24 7.44
CA VAL A 45 4.72 2.45 6.43
C VAL A 45 3.67 3.31 5.73
N ILE A 46 3.50 3.11 4.42
CA ILE A 46 2.50 3.81 3.64
C ILE A 46 1.27 2.92 3.56
N ILE A 47 0.16 3.37 4.15
CA ILE A 47 -1.13 2.68 4.16
C ILE A 47 -2.04 3.39 3.18
N SER A 48 -2.59 2.63 2.23
CA SER A 48 -3.53 3.14 1.23
C SER A 48 -4.97 2.77 1.62
N SER A 49 -5.96 3.61 1.29
CA SER A 49 -7.38 3.34 1.57
C SER A 49 -7.92 2.10 0.86
N ASN A 50 -7.37 1.78 -0.31
CA ASN A 50 -7.67 0.56 -1.06
C ASN A 50 -6.92 -0.69 -0.54
N LEU A 51 -6.21 -0.57 0.60
CA LEU A 51 -5.36 -1.60 1.21
C LEU A 51 -4.28 -2.16 0.27
N LYS A 52 -4.02 -1.50 -0.86
CA LYS A 52 -2.97 -1.89 -1.78
C LYS A 52 -1.63 -1.37 -1.27
N TRP A 53 -0.65 -2.25 -1.29
CA TRP A 53 0.73 -1.95 -0.93
C TRP A 53 1.53 -1.26 -2.05
N SER A 54 0.91 -1.01 -3.20
CA SER A 54 1.58 -0.42 -4.38
C SER A 54 2.23 0.93 -4.08
N ALA A 55 1.59 1.78 -3.26
CA ALA A 55 2.17 3.06 -2.87
C ALA A 55 3.42 2.86 -2.01
N HIS A 56 3.37 1.92 -1.06
CA HIS A 56 4.51 1.58 -0.21
C HIS A 56 5.67 0.97 -0.99
N THR A 57 5.39 -0.04 -1.83
CA THR A 57 6.40 -0.71 -2.63
C THR A 57 7.05 0.23 -3.64
N ASN A 58 6.26 1.07 -4.32
CA ASN A 58 6.81 2.08 -5.23
C ASN A 58 7.73 3.06 -4.50
N SER A 59 7.30 3.56 -3.33
CA SER A 59 8.14 4.44 -2.50
C SER A 59 9.46 3.76 -2.10
N LEU A 60 9.41 2.49 -1.70
CA LEU A 60 10.60 1.72 -1.32
C LEU A 60 11.52 1.49 -2.53
N THR A 61 10.96 1.08 -3.67
CA THR A 61 11.70 0.85 -4.92
C THR A 61 12.36 2.12 -5.41
N THR A 62 11.67 3.26 -5.44
CA THR A 62 12.27 4.54 -5.84
C THR A 62 13.40 4.95 -4.89
N LYS A 63 13.23 4.75 -3.58
CA LYS A 63 14.28 5.06 -2.58
C LYS A 63 15.50 4.16 -2.76
N ALA A 64 15.31 2.87 -3.04
CA ALA A 64 16.38 1.93 -3.35
C ALA A 64 17.09 2.28 -4.66
N ALA A 65 16.33 2.55 -5.72
CA ALA A 65 16.85 2.92 -7.05
C ALA A 65 17.74 4.16 -6.98
N LYS A 66 17.32 5.23 -6.27
CA LYS A 66 18.13 6.44 -6.08
C LYS A 66 19.48 6.16 -5.42
N ARG A 67 19.53 5.22 -4.48
CA ARG A 67 20.76 4.85 -3.77
C ARG A 67 21.66 3.98 -4.61
N LEU A 68 21.09 3.03 -5.34
CA LEU A 68 21.84 2.22 -6.27
C LEU A 68 22.42 3.08 -7.39
N TYR A 69 21.65 4.07 -7.87
CA TYR A 69 22.13 5.06 -8.81
C TYR A 69 23.34 5.83 -8.24
N LEU A 70 23.21 6.42 -7.05
CA LEU A 70 24.33 7.14 -6.41
C LEU A 70 25.54 6.22 -6.18
N LEU A 71 25.34 4.98 -5.74
CA LEU A 71 26.41 4.00 -5.56
C LEU A 71 27.10 3.67 -6.90
N GLY A 72 26.33 3.52 -7.98
CA GLY A 72 26.84 3.34 -9.33
C GLY A 72 27.70 4.52 -9.78
N GLN A 73 27.21 5.75 -9.59
CA GLN A 73 27.98 6.96 -9.90
C GLN A 73 29.29 7.03 -9.12
N LEU A 74 29.26 6.70 -7.82
CA LEU A 74 30.45 6.67 -6.96
C LEU A 74 31.45 5.58 -7.36
N LYS A 75 30.98 4.46 -7.93
CA LYS A 75 31.83 3.41 -8.48
C LYS A 75 32.47 3.82 -9.81
N CYS A 76 31.79 4.65 -10.60
CA CYS A 76 32.33 5.21 -11.84
C CYS A 76 33.41 6.28 -11.59
N VAL A 77 33.37 6.93 -10.43
CA VAL A 77 34.45 7.77 -9.93
C VAL A 77 35.49 6.88 -9.25
N VAL A 78 36.78 7.15 -9.41
CA VAL A 78 37.87 6.38 -8.76
C VAL A 78 37.92 6.74 -7.26
N ILE A 79 36.95 6.28 -6.50
CA ILE A 79 36.90 6.41 -5.03
C ILE A 79 37.62 5.22 -4.41
N ALA A 80 38.32 5.45 -3.30
CA ALA A 80 38.96 4.37 -2.56
C ALA A 80 37.92 3.31 -2.15
N ASN A 81 38.24 2.04 -2.37
CA ASN A 81 37.32 0.92 -2.06
C ASN A 81 36.83 0.94 -0.60
N SER A 82 37.66 1.41 0.33
CA SER A 82 37.29 1.59 1.74
C SER A 82 36.12 2.56 1.95
N ASP A 83 36.09 3.65 1.19
CA ASP A 83 35.04 4.67 1.29
C ASP A 83 33.76 4.21 0.62
N LEU A 84 33.86 3.47 -0.49
CA LEU A 84 32.71 2.85 -1.14
C LEU A 84 32.03 1.82 -0.23
N VAL A 85 32.80 1.00 0.48
CA VAL A 85 32.28 0.03 1.47
C VAL A 85 31.60 0.75 2.64
N ARG A 86 32.21 1.82 3.17
CA ARG A 86 31.64 2.62 4.27
C ARG A 86 30.34 3.30 3.84
N PHE A 87 30.28 3.84 2.63
CA PHE A 87 29.08 4.43 2.05
C PHE A 87 27.97 3.39 1.81
N HIS A 88 28.31 2.22 1.29
CA HIS A 88 27.36 1.12 1.14
C HIS A 88 26.74 0.71 2.49
N CYS A 89 27.56 0.58 3.54
CA CYS A 89 27.08 0.31 4.90
C CYS A 89 26.07 1.36 5.38
N SER A 90 26.37 2.64 5.25
CA SER A 90 25.50 3.71 5.77
C SER A 90 24.19 3.81 4.99
N VAL A 91 24.24 3.66 3.67
CA VAL A 91 23.09 3.92 2.81
C VAL A 91 22.18 2.71 2.65
N ILE A 92 22.70 1.48 2.68
CA ILE A 92 21.92 0.27 2.43
C ILE A 92 21.62 -0.50 3.71
N ARG A 93 22.56 -0.63 4.65
CA ARG A 93 22.33 -1.40 5.90
C ARG A 93 21.56 -0.60 6.95
N LEU A 94 21.74 0.72 7.07
CA LEU A 94 21.15 1.53 8.15
C LEU A 94 19.70 1.98 7.89
N GLN A 95 18.89 1.16 7.22
CA GLN A 95 17.58 1.58 6.72
C GLN A 95 16.41 1.52 7.70
N SER A 96 16.62 0.99 8.91
CA SER A 96 15.49 0.60 9.76
C SER A 96 14.84 1.72 10.58
N THR A 97 15.40 2.93 10.67
CA THR A 97 14.84 3.98 11.52
C THR A 97 14.98 5.36 10.90
N THR A 98 13.94 5.81 10.18
CA THR A 98 13.79 7.24 9.90
C THR A 98 12.32 7.58 9.98
N VAL A 99 11.88 7.86 11.22
CA VAL A 99 10.70 8.69 11.45
C VAL A 99 11.19 10.13 11.24
N PRO A 100 10.83 10.81 10.14
CA PRO A 100 11.15 12.22 10.03
C PRO A 100 10.24 12.97 10.99
N LEU A 101 10.81 13.52 12.06
CA LEU A 101 10.15 14.54 12.88
C LEU A 101 9.88 15.74 11.97
N ARG A 102 8.61 16.04 11.76
CA ARG A 102 8.15 17.30 11.21
C ARG A 102 6.95 17.75 12.04
#